data_AF-A0A915E6Z1-F1
#
_entry.id   AF-A0A915E6Z1-F1
#
_cell.length_a   1.000
_cell.length_b   1.000
_cell.length_c   1.000
_cell.angle_alpha   90.00
_cell.angle_beta   90.00
_cell.angle_gamma   90.00
#
_symmetry.space_group_name_H-M   'P 1'
#
loop_
_entity.id
_entity.type
_entity.pdbx_description
1 polymer ?
#
loop_
_entity_poly.entity_id
_entity_poly.type
_entity_poly.pdbx_seq_one_letter_code
_entity_poly.pdbx_strand_id
1 'polypeptide(L)'
;MQKDICSVVMDPLKRVKLSVEEYVLLKALIFSNSVYIDDICISDRILLQRESERYSKILLHHLQAKMGILSGAKKFADITSLFSSLSKASQQMRQMHVFYQCTLQLENRNAPFIDEVMFV
;
A
#
# COMPACT_ATOMS: atom_id res chain seq x y z
N MET A 1 -6.36 -15.38 19.94
CA MET A 1 -4.94 -15.03 19.71
C MET A 1 -4.92 -13.96 18.63
N GLN A 2 -4.74 -12.69 19.04
CA GLN A 2 -4.72 -11.54 18.13
C GLN A 2 -3.50 -11.68 17.21
N LYS A 3 -3.71 -11.64 15.90
CA LYS A 3 -2.60 -11.63 14.94
C LYS A 3 -1.93 -10.26 14.98
N ASP A 4 -0.61 -10.23 15.14
CA ASP A 4 0.17 -8.99 15.06
C ASP A 4 -0.04 -8.30 13.71
N ILE A 5 -0.10 -6.96 13.68
CA ILE A 5 -0.33 -6.15 12.47
C ILE A 5 0.66 -6.53 11.36
N CYS A 6 1.92 -6.81 11.72
CA CYS A 6 2.93 -7.31 10.78
C CYS A 6 2.53 -8.64 10.13
N SER A 7 1.98 -9.58 10.88
CA SER A 7 1.56 -10.88 10.33
C SER A 7 0.37 -10.76 9.37
N VAL A 8 -0.54 -9.82 9.62
CA VAL A 8 -1.72 -9.54 8.77
C VAL A 8 -1.29 -9.07 7.38
N VAL A 9 -0.20 -8.31 7.28
CA VAL A 9 0.32 -7.78 6.01
C VAL A 9 1.33 -8.72 5.36
N MET A 10 2.20 -9.33 6.15
CA MET A 10 3.31 -10.14 5.63
C MET A 10 2.85 -11.52 5.15
N ASP A 11 1.86 -12.15 5.78
CA ASP A 11 1.37 -13.47 5.35
C ASP A 11 0.79 -13.40 3.91
N PRO A 12 -0.10 -12.45 3.56
CA PRO A 12 -0.56 -12.29 2.19
C PRO A 12 0.56 -12.00 1.18
N LEU A 13 1.51 -11.12 1.53
CA LEU A 13 2.64 -10.79 0.65
C LEU A 13 3.50 -12.02 0.34
N LYS A 14 3.79 -12.86 1.35
CA LYS A 14 4.52 -14.12 1.18
C LYS A 14 3.76 -15.12 0.31
N ARG A 15 2.44 -15.19 0.43
CA ARG A 15 1.60 -16.12 -0.36
C ARG A 15 1.57 -15.77 -1.84
N VAL A 16 1.56 -14.48 -2.18
CA VAL A 16 1.48 -14.02 -3.58
C VAL A 16 2.77 -14.26 -4.36
N LYS A 17 3.91 -14.42 -3.67
CA LYS A 17 5.22 -14.73 -4.26
C LYS A 17 5.57 -13.80 -5.43
N LEU A 18 5.66 -12.51 -5.10
CA LEU A 18 6.01 -11.46 -6.06
C LEU A 18 7.44 -11.65 -6.56
N SER A 19 7.65 -11.52 -7.87
CA SER A 19 8.99 -11.26 -8.41
C SER A 19 9.42 -9.82 -8.10
N VAL A 20 10.69 -9.50 -8.34
CA VAL A 20 11.23 -8.16 -8.10
C VAL A 20 10.46 -7.11 -8.92
N GLU A 21 10.16 -7.42 -10.18
CA GLU A 21 9.42 -6.55 -11.09
C GLU A 21 7.98 -6.32 -10.60
N GLU A 22 7.30 -7.40 -10.21
CA GLU A 22 5.93 -7.34 -9.68
C GLU A 22 5.87 -6.55 -8.36
N TYR A 23 6.91 -6.66 -7.52
CA TYR A 23 7.03 -5.91 -6.27
C TYR A 23 7.28 -4.41 -6.49
N VAL A 24 8.12 -4.05 -7.47
CA VAL A 24 8.35 -2.64 -7.83
C VAL A 24 7.07 -2.02 -8.41
N LEU A 25 6.34 -2.75 -9.26
CA LEU A 25 5.06 -2.29 -9.79
C LEU A 25 4.00 -2.14 -8.69
N LEU A 26 3.97 -3.05 -7.71
CA LEU A 26 3.12 -2.90 -6.53
C LEU A 26 3.45 -1.63 -5.75
N LYS A 27 4.74 -1.32 -5.51
CA LYS A 27 5.13 -0.06 -4.86
C LYS A 27 4.67 1.15 -5.65
N ALA A 28 4.89 1.17 -6.97
CA ALA A 28 4.45 2.27 -7.83
C ALA A 28 2.93 2.48 -7.72
N LEU A 29 2.16 1.39 -7.73
CA LEU A 29 0.72 1.44 -7.53
C LEU A 29 0.33 2.00 -6.16
N ILE A 30 1.00 1.59 -5.07
CA ILE A 30 0.77 2.14 -3.72
C ILE A 30 0.98 3.65 -3.70
N PHE A 31 2.10 4.15 -4.26
CA PHE A 31 2.41 5.57 -4.28
C PHE A 31 1.49 6.39 -5.20
N SER A 32 1.04 5.79 -6.31
CA SER A 32 0.12 6.44 -7.24
C SER A 32 -1.35 6.43 -6.78
N ASN A 33 -1.67 5.79 -5.65
CA ASN A 33 -3.04 5.68 -5.21
C ASN A 33 -3.47 6.94 -4.42
N SER A 34 -4.17 7.84 -5.11
CA SER A 34 -4.69 9.09 -4.54
C SER A 34 -5.77 8.94 -3.46
N VAL A 35 -6.27 7.72 -3.22
CA VAL A 35 -7.34 7.46 -2.24
C VAL A 35 -6.87 7.73 -0.80
N TYR A 36 -5.57 7.66 -0.53
CA TYR A 36 -5.02 7.75 0.82
C TYR A 36 -4.47 9.14 1.17
N ILE A 37 -4.66 10.13 0.28
CA ILE A 37 -4.17 11.50 0.45
C ILE A 37 -5.38 12.40 0.63
N ASP A 38 -5.52 12.94 1.84
CA ASP A 38 -6.49 13.97 2.16
C ASP A 38 -6.02 15.32 1.55
N ASP A 39 -6.97 16.17 1.16
CA ASP A 39 -6.72 17.53 0.65
C ASP A 39 -5.82 17.67 -0.61
N ILE A 40 -5.74 16.65 -1.46
CA ILE A 40 -5.08 16.78 -2.76
C ILE A 40 -5.98 17.50 -3.78
N CYS A 41 -5.41 18.41 -4.57
CA CYS A 41 -6.15 19.14 -5.60
C CYS A 41 -6.61 18.21 -6.74
N ILE A 42 -7.66 18.62 -7.46
CA ILE A 42 -8.31 17.78 -8.48
C ILE A 42 -7.33 17.40 -9.60
N SER A 43 -6.48 18.33 -10.05
CA SER A 43 -5.52 18.07 -11.12
C SER A 43 -4.50 17.00 -10.73
N ASP A 44 -4.01 17.03 -9.49
CA ASP A 44 -3.03 16.06 -9.00
C ASP A 44 -3.68 14.70 -8.73
N ARG A 45 -4.94 14.69 -8.27
CA ARG A 45 -5.74 13.46 -8.16
C ARG A 45 -5.89 12.76 -9.51
N ILE A 46 -6.17 13.53 -10.56
CA ILE A 46 -6.27 13.01 -11.94
C ILE A 46 -4.91 12.47 -12.41
N LEU A 47 -3.81 13.16 -12.11
CA LEU A 47 -2.46 12.71 -12.45
C LEU A 47 -2.14 11.36 -11.80
N LEU A 48 -2.37 11.26 -10.48
CA LEU A 48 -2.16 10.02 -9.72
C LEU A 48 -3.04 8.88 -10.24
N GLN A 49 -4.31 9.15 -10.56
CA GLN A 49 -5.20 8.15 -11.15
C GLN A 49 -4.66 7.63 -12.49
N ARG A 50 -4.18 8.52 -13.38
CA ARG A 50 -3.59 8.12 -14.67
C ARG A 50 -2.36 7.23 -14.48
N GLU A 51 -1.48 7.57 -13.54
CA GLU A 51 -0.31 6.77 -13.23
C GLU A 51 -0.70 5.41 -12.63
N SER A 52 -1.68 5.37 -11.72
CA SER A 52 -2.21 4.12 -11.16
C SER A 52 -2.80 3.21 -12.23
N GLU A 53 -3.56 3.76 -13.17
CA GLU A 53 -4.08 3.02 -14.33
C GLU A 53 -2.95 2.51 -15.23
N ARG A 54 -1.91 3.31 -15.44
CA ARG A 54 -0.73 2.92 -16.24
C ARG A 54 0.01 1.75 -15.61
N TYR A 55 0.35 1.84 -14.34
CA TYR A 55 1.03 0.75 -13.63
C TYR A 55 0.16 -0.50 -13.51
N SER A 56 -1.16 -0.34 -13.37
CA SER A 56 -2.11 -1.45 -13.33
C SER A 56 -2.11 -2.23 -14.64
N LYS A 57 -2.14 -1.52 -15.78
CA LYS A 57 -2.05 -2.13 -17.11
C LYS A 57 -0.71 -2.84 -17.30
N ILE A 58 0.41 -2.20 -16.94
CA ILE A 58 1.74 -2.82 -17.07
C ILE A 58 1.82 -4.11 -16.26
N LEU A 59 1.36 -4.09 -15.01
CA LEU A 59 1.34 -5.27 -14.14
C LEU A 59 0.46 -6.38 -14.70
N LEU A 60 -0.76 -6.06 -15.14
CA LEU A 60 -1.68 -7.04 -15.72
C LEU A 60 -1.07 -7.68 -16.98
N HIS A 61 -0.54 -6.88 -17.89
CA HIS A 61 0.10 -7.38 -19.12
C HIS A 61 1.32 -8.24 -18.81
N HIS A 62 2.16 -7.83 -17.86
CA HIS A 62 3.31 -8.63 -17.42
C HIS A 62 2.87 -10.01 -16.91
N LEU A 63 1.85 -10.04 -16.05
CA LEU A 63 1.33 -11.28 -15.47
C LEU A 63 0.67 -12.18 -16.53
N GLN A 64 -0.10 -11.60 -17.45
CA GLN A 64 -0.74 -12.33 -18.54
C GLN A 64 0.27 -12.89 -19.55
N ALA A 65 1.33 -12.14 -19.85
CA ALA A 65 2.41 -12.63 -20.71
C ALA A 65 3.19 -13.80 -20.08
N LYS A 66 3.38 -13.76 -18.75
CA LYS A 66 4.15 -14.76 -18.01
C LYS A 66 3.36 -16.04 -17.68
N MET A 67 2.06 -15.92 -17.43
CA MET A 67 1.24 -17.02 -16.87
C MET A 67 0.01 -17.37 -17.73
N GLY A 68 -0.24 -16.64 -18.80
CA GLY A 68 -1.47 -16.71 -19.60
C GLY A 68 -2.57 -15.78 -19.07
N ILE A 69 -3.58 -15.53 -19.93
CA ILE A 69 -4.61 -14.50 -19.71
C ILE A 69 -5.36 -14.70 -18.38
N LEU A 70 -5.91 -15.90 -18.15
CA LEU A 70 -6.74 -16.19 -16.98
C LEU A 70 -5.92 -16.24 -15.68
N SER A 71 -4.81 -16.98 -15.69
CA SER A 71 -3.93 -17.11 -14.51
C SER A 71 -3.28 -15.78 -14.13
N GLY A 72 -2.88 -14.98 -15.12
CA GLY A 72 -2.33 -13.64 -14.90
C GLY A 72 -3.36 -12.68 -14.30
N ALA A 73 -4.59 -12.68 -14.82
CA ALA A 73 -5.68 -11.87 -14.26
C ALA A 73 -6.02 -12.28 -12.82
N LYS A 74 -6.00 -13.59 -12.51
CA LYS A 74 -6.21 -14.07 -11.14
C LYS A 74 -5.11 -13.56 -10.19
N LYS A 75 -3.85 -13.70 -10.58
CA LYS A 75 -2.73 -13.19 -9.76
C LYS A 75 -2.78 -11.66 -9.61
N PHE A 76 -3.22 -10.94 -10.64
CA PHE A 76 -3.45 -9.49 -10.56
C PHE A 76 -4.53 -9.14 -9.51
N ALA A 77 -5.64 -9.88 -9.47
CA ALA A 77 -6.66 -9.72 -8.44
C ALA A 77 -6.12 -10.03 -7.04
N ASP A 78 -5.32 -11.09 -6.90
CA ASP A 78 -4.68 -11.42 -5.63
C ASP A 78 -3.74 -10.30 -5.15
N ILE A 79 -2.93 -9.72 -6.06
CA ILE A 79 -2.04 -8.59 -5.74
C ILE A 79 -2.84 -7.35 -5.36
N THR A 80 -3.87 -6.99 -6.11
CA THR A 80 -4.67 -5.80 -5.84
C THR A 80 -5.50 -5.95 -4.56
N SER A 81 -5.87 -7.16 -4.16
CA SER A 81 -6.52 -7.40 -2.86
C SER A 81 -5.66 -6.98 -1.67
N LEU A 82 -4.32 -6.98 -1.82
CA LEU A 82 -3.37 -6.56 -0.79
C LEU A 82 -3.52 -5.08 -0.42
N PHE A 83 -3.96 -4.22 -1.34
CA PHE A 83 -4.15 -2.78 -1.07
C PHE A 83 -5.05 -2.56 0.13
N SER A 84 -6.17 -3.30 0.21
CA SER A 84 -7.12 -3.17 1.31
C SER A 84 -6.50 -3.50 2.67
N SER A 85 -5.63 -4.51 2.72
CA SER A 85 -4.97 -4.96 3.95
C SER A 85 -3.85 -4.00 4.36
N LEU A 86 -3.06 -3.53 3.40
CA LEU A 86 -2.01 -2.54 3.60
C LEU A 86 -2.57 -1.20 4.09
N SER A 87 -3.70 -0.77 3.54
CA SER A 87 -4.36 0.48 3.92
C SER A 87 -4.87 0.44 5.35
N LYS A 88 -5.54 -0.66 5.72
CA LYS A 88 -6.03 -0.87 7.08
C LYS A 88 -4.89 -0.92 8.07
N ALA A 89 -3.80 -1.63 7.75
CA ALA A 89 -2.62 -1.68 8.60
C ALA A 89 -1.97 -0.30 8.77
N SER A 90 -1.81 0.46 7.68
CA SER A 90 -1.29 1.83 7.71
C SER A 90 -2.16 2.75 8.58
N GLN A 91 -3.47 2.69 8.44
CA GLN A 91 -4.40 3.47 9.26
C GLN A 91 -4.31 3.08 10.75
N GLN A 92 -4.24 1.79 11.07
CA GLN A 92 -4.06 1.32 12.45
C GLN A 92 -2.73 1.78 13.05
N MET A 93 -1.64 1.75 12.26
CA MET A 93 -0.34 2.23 12.71
C MET A 93 -0.36 3.74 13.00
N ARG A 94 -1.00 4.54 12.14
CA ARG A 94 -1.20 5.98 12.39
C ARG A 94 -2.02 6.24 13.65
N GLN A 95 -3.15 5.54 13.83
CA GLN A 95 -3.98 5.68 15.03
C GLN A 95 -3.23 5.32 16.31
N MET A 96 -2.46 4.23 16.30
CA MET A 96 -1.64 3.84 17.44
C MET A 96 -0.55 4.87 17.74
N HIS A 97 0.10 5.42 16.71
CA HIS A 97 1.11 6.46 16.86
C HIS A 97 0.54 7.71 17.56
N VAL A 98 -0.59 8.22 17.04
CA VAL A 98 -1.30 9.37 17.64
C VAL A 98 -1.73 9.05 19.08
N PHE A 99 -2.29 7.85 19.32
CA PHE A 99 -2.68 7.43 20.66
C PHE A 99 -1.49 7.44 21.63
N TYR A 100 -0.33 6.91 21.23
CA TYR A 100 0.86 6.90 22.08
C TYR A 100 1.35 8.31 22.41
N GLN A 101 1.34 9.22 21.44
CA GLN A 101 1.78 10.60 21.65
C GLN A 101 0.83 11.38 22.56
N CYS A 102 -0.49 11.30 22.30
CA CYS A 102 -1.48 12.03 23.11
C CYS A 102 -1.61 11.48 24.53
N THR A 103 -1.51 10.16 24.71
CA THR A 103 -1.84 9.50 26.00
C THR A 103 -0.62 9.29 26.89
N LEU A 104 0.53 8.94 26.29
CA LEU A 104 1.73 8.60 27.07
C LEU A 104 2.79 9.71 27.09
N GLN A 105 2.57 10.81 26.34
CA GLN A 105 3.55 11.90 26.17
C GLN A 105 4.96 11.39 25.81
N LEU A 106 5.03 10.26 25.12
CA LEU A 106 6.26 9.71 24.61
C LEU A 106 6.65 10.52 23.38
N GLU A 107 7.35 11.63 23.61
CA GLU A 107 8.00 12.38 22.54
C GLU A 107 8.99 11.44 21.84
N ASN A 108 8.77 11.22 20.55
CA ASN A 108 9.67 10.42 19.73
C ASN A 108 10.88 11.28 19.31
N ARG A 109 11.69 11.71 20.30
CA ARG A 109 12.81 12.64 20.12
C ARG A 109 13.85 12.19 19.09
N ASN A 110 13.86 10.90 18.76
CA ASN A 110 14.82 10.30 17.84
C ASN A 110 14.31 10.17 16.40
N ALA A 111 13.04 10.49 16.10
CA ALA A 111 12.47 10.31 14.77
C ALA A 111 11.41 11.38 14.41
N PRO A 112 11.79 12.68 14.39
CA PRO A 112 10.84 13.77 14.12
C PRO A 112 10.16 13.68 12.74
N PHE A 113 10.82 13.05 11.77
CA PHE A 113 10.26 12.82 10.44
C PHE A 113 9.07 11.84 10.45
N ILE A 114 9.06 10.87 11.36
CA ILE A 114 7.93 9.94 11.48
C ILE A 114 6.69 10.69 11.96
N ASP A 115 6.86 11.61 12.89
CA ASP A 115 5.77 12.45 13.39
C ASP A 115 5.19 13.26 12.22
N GLU A 116 6.03 13.95 11.45
CA GLU A 116 5.60 14.74 10.29
C GLU A 116 4.82 13.90 9.26
N VAL A 117 5.27 12.68 8.96
CA VAL A 117 4.62 11.82 7.96
C VAL A 117 3.34 11.16 8.49
N MET A 118 3.25 10.88 9.79
CA MET A 118 2.12 10.14 10.38
C MET A 118 0.96 11.05 10.82
N PHE A 119 1.20 12.35 10.97
CA PHE A 119 0.18 13.37 11.24
C PHE A 119 -0.50 13.94 9.99
N VAL A 120 0.02 13.63 8.80
CA VAL A 120 -0.58 13.93 7.49
C VAL A 120 -1.43 12.75 6.99
#